data_AF-E9HIC8-F1
#
_entry.id   AF-E9HIC8-F1
#
_cell.length_a   1.000
_cell.length_b   1.000
_cell.length_c   1.000
_cell.angle_alpha   90.00
_cell.angle_beta   90.00
_cell.angle_gamma   90.00
#
_symmetry.space_group_name_H-M   'P 1'
#
loop_
_entity.id
_entity.type
_entity.pdbx_description
1 polymer ?
#
loop_
_entity_poly.entity_id
_entity_poly.type
_entity_poly.pdbx_seq_one_letter_code
_entity_poly.pdbx_strand_id
1 'polypeptide(L)'
;MKAGSRLICYFPNWAYHRPGYGKYAVDDINATLHTDMVYAFAILDGNTYNIVEFDHAFYATIVDLKKQYPSLKTTIAIGGWTDSHDETLIPT
;
A
#
# COMPACT_ATOMS: atom_id res chain seq x y z
N MET A 1 6.95 16.17 15.17
CA MET A 1 5.85 15.36 15.71
C MET A 1 6.02 15.26 17.22
N LYS A 2 4.94 15.27 18.02
CA LYS A 2 5.06 15.02 19.48
C LYS A 2 5.58 13.59 19.71
N ALA A 3 6.39 13.39 20.74
CA ALA A 3 6.80 12.05 21.15
C ALA A 3 5.57 11.16 21.36
N GLY A 4 5.53 10.00 20.69
CA GLY A 4 4.41 9.06 20.72
C GLY A 4 3.28 9.28 19.71
N SER A 5 3.32 10.33 18.88
CA SER A 5 2.36 10.48 17.76
C SER A 5 2.72 9.58 16.58
N ARG A 6 1.70 9.04 15.90
CA ARG A 6 1.86 8.26 14.67
C ARG A 6 1.41 9.06 13.45
N LEU A 7 2.18 9.02 12.37
CA LEU A 7 1.76 9.44 11.03
C LEU A 7 1.65 8.20 10.15
N ILE A 8 0.41 7.83 9.83
CA ILE A 8 0.07 6.65 9.05
C ILE A 8 -0.26 7.10 7.63
N CYS A 9 0.53 6.68 6.65
CA CYS A 9 0.37 7.07 5.26
C CYS A 9 -0.01 5.89 4.38
N TYR A 10 -1.05 6.08 3.57
CA TYR A 10 -1.47 5.11 2.58
C TYR A 10 -0.73 5.37 1.26
N PHE A 11 -0.11 4.34 0.72
CA PHE A 11 0.45 4.34 -0.63
C PHE A 11 -0.50 3.57 -1.56
N PRO A 12 -1.29 4.28 -2.38
CA PRO A 12 -2.12 3.64 -3.39
C PRO A 12 -1.26 3.22 -4.60
N ASN A 13 -1.23 1.93 -4.93
CA ASN A 13 -0.37 1.40 -6.01
C ASN A 13 -0.66 2.04 -7.38
N TRP A 14 -1.91 2.41 -7.66
CA TRP A 14 -2.29 3.07 -8.91
C TRP A 14 -1.71 4.48 -9.10
N ALA A 15 -1.13 5.10 -8.06
CA ALA A 15 -0.41 6.37 -8.21
C ALA A 15 0.82 6.24 -9.13
N TYR A 16 1.42 5.05 -9.20
CA TYR A 16 2.53 4.77 -10.11
C TYR A 16 2.14 4.89 -11.59
N HIS A 17 0.88 4.60 -11.93
CA HIS A 17 0.39 4.61 -13.31
C HIS A 17 -0.11 5.97 -13.79
N ARG A 18 -0.15 6.99 -12.92
CA ARG A 18 -0.58 8.33 -13.30
C ARG A 18 0.40 8.95 -14.32
N PRO A 19 -0.08 9.70 -15.33
CA PRO A 19 0.79 10.36 -16.30
C PRO A 19 1.39 11.67 -15.76
N GLY A 20 2.54 12.05 -16.33
CA GLY A 20 3.18 13.35 -16.09
C GLY A 20 3.52 13.59 -14.61
N TYR A 21 3.32 14.82 -14.15
CA TYR A 21 3.61 15.23 -12.76
C TYR A 21 2.75 14.53 -11.70
N GLY A 22 1.71 13.81 -12.10
CA GLY A 22 0.88 13.03 -11.19
C GLY A 22 1.48 11.67 -10.83
N LYS A 23 2.52 11.21 -11.55
CA LYS A 23 3.20 9.94 -11.28
C LYS A 23 3.87 9.99 -9.92
N TYR A 24 3.66 8.95 -9.12
CA TYR A 24 4.27 8.83 -7.81
C TYR A 24 4.63 7.36 -7.54
N ALA A 25 5.91 7.09 -7.37
CA ALA A 25 6.49 5.78 -7.11
C ALA A 25 6.94 5.64 -5.65
N VAL A 26 7.35 4.44 -5.26
CA VAL A 26 7.89 4.19 -3.92
C VAL A 26 9.17 4.99 -3.66
N ASP A 27 9.98 5.20 -4.69
CA ASP A 27 11.21 6.00 -4.60
C ASP A 27 10.96 7.48 -4.32
N ASP A 28 9.75 7.99 -4.58
CA ASP A 28 9.36 9.37 -4.28
C ASP A 28 8.99 9.56 -2.79
N ILE A 29 8.85 8.46 -2.01
CA ILE A 29 8.45 8.50 -0.61
C ILE A 29 9.60 8.94 0.27
N ASN A 30 9.46 10.12 0.88
CA ASN A 30 10.30 10.50 2.01
C ASN A 30 9.84 9.79 3.30
N ALA A 31 10.36 8.59 3.54
CA ALA A 31 9.96 7.75 4.68
C ALA A 31 10.33 8.33 6.06
N THR A 32 11.22 9.32 6.15
CA THR A 32 11.54 10.00 7.44
C THR A 32 10.35 10.76 8.03
N LEU A 33 9.35 11.07 7.20
CA LEU A 33 8.15 11.78 7.63
C LEU A 33 7.15 10.83 8.29
N HIS A 34 7.24 9.52 8.07
CA HIS A 34 6.20 8.54 8.38
C HIS A 34 6.58 7.67 9.57
N THR A 35 5.58 7.23 10.33
CA THR A 35 5.76 6.17 11.35
C THR A 35 5.26 4.82 10.83
N ASP A 36 4.20 4.84 10.03
CA ASP A 36 3.57 3.65 9.48
C ASP A 36 3.23 3.90 8.00
N MET A 37 3.59 2.96 7.12
CA MET A 37 3.22 2.95 5.71
C MET A 37 2.23 1.81 5.46
N VAL A 38 1.14 2.12 4.77
CA VAL A 38 0.09 1.17 4.42
C VAL A 38 0.06 1.03 2.91
N TYR A 39 0.38 -0.14 2.39
CA TYR A 39 0.15 -0.43 0.97
C TYR A 39 -1.34 -0.63 0.71
N ALA A 40 -1.88 0.06 -0.29
CA ALA A 40 -3.29 0.07 -0.64
C ALA A 40 -3.47 -0.26 -2.13
N PHE A 41 -4.20 -1.30 -2.53
CA PHE A 41 -4.89 -2.30 -1.71
C PHE A 41 -4.57 -3.72 -2.23
N ALA A 42 -4.71 -4.71 -1.36
CA ALA A 42 -4.97 -6.09 -1.74
C ALA A 42 -6.48 -6.38 -1.68
N ILE A 43 -6.88 -7.52 -2.24
CA ILE A 43 -8.25 -8.05 -2.16
C ILE A 43 -8.26 -9.39 -1.41
N LEU A 44 -9.43 -9.78 -0.92
CA LEU A 44 -9.66 -11.11 -0.39
C LEU A 44 -10.34 -11.95 -1.48
N ASP A 45 -9.69 -13.01 -1.92
CA ASP A 45 -10.31 -13.95 -2.86
C ASP A 45 -11.51 -14.64 -2.19
N GLY A 46 -12.68 -14.56 -2.83
CA GLY A 46 -13.95 -14.99 -2.24
C GLY A 46 -14.10 -16.50 -2.07
N ASN A 47 -13.32 -17.32 -2.79
CA ASN A 47 -13.45 -18.79 -2.75
C ASN A 47 -12.37 -19.43 -1.89
N THR A 48 -11.15 -18.93 -2.03
CA THR A 48 -9.96 -19.47 -1.36
C THR A 48 -9.67 -18.77 -0.05
N TYR A 49 -10.24 -17.57 0.18
CA TYR A 49 -9.97 -16.72 1.33
C TYR A 49 -8.50 -16.31 1.47
N ASN A 50 -7.78 -16.33 0.35
CA ASN A 50 -6.40 -15.86 0.29
C ASN A 50 -6.37 -14.36 0.03
N ILE A 51 -5.35 -13.69 0.59
CA ILE A 51 -5.04 -12.31 0.25
C ILE A 51 -4.37 -12.30 -1.12
N VAL A 52 -4.97 -11.60 -2.08
CA VAL A 52 -4.42 -11.42 -3.42
C VAL A 52 -4.03 -9.97 -3.61
N GLU A 53 -2.78 -9.74 -3.93
CA GLU A 53 -2.28 -8.41 -4.28
C GLU A 53 -2.32 -8.24 -5.80
N PHE A 54 -2.71 -7.04 -6.27
CA PHE A 54 -2.74 -6.74 -7.70
C PHE A 54 -1.35 -6.70 -8.36
N ASP A 55 -0.31 -6.33 -7.61
CA ASP A 55 1.06 -6.24 -8.14
C ASP A 55 2.12 -6.49 -7.05
N HIS A 56 2.46 -7.76 -6.88
CA HIS A 56 3.40 -8.28 -5.87
C HIS A 56 4.75 -7.53 -5.80
N ALA A 57 5.16 -6.86 -6.89
CA ALA A 57 6.39 -6.09 -6.90
C ALA A 57 6.31 -4.84 -6.00
N PHE A 58 5.14 -4.21 -5.89
CA PHE A 58 5.02 -2.94 -5.17
C PHE A 58 4.97 -3.12 -3.64
N TYR A 59 4.23 -4.09 -3.10
CA TYR A 59 4.27 -4.31 -1.65
C TYR A 59 5.68 -4.65 -1.16
N ALA A 60 6.42 -5.48 -1.89
CA ALA A 60 7.81 -5.80 -1.56
C ALA A 60 8.68 -4.54 -1.50
N THR A 61 8.53 -3.60 -2.44
CA THR A 61 9.26 -2.33 -2.42
C THR A 61 8.90 -1.44 -1.22
N ILE A 62 7.63 -1.42 -0.79
CA ILE A 62 7.21 -0.71 0.44
C ILE A 62 7.85 -1.34 1.68
N VAL A 63 7.88 -2.68 1.77
CA VAL A 63 8.53 -3.40 2.88
C VAL A 63 10.03 -3.12 2.91
N ASP A 64 10.67 -3.03 1.74
CA ASP A 64 12.09 -2.78 1.60
C ASP A 64 12.54 -1.39 2.09
N LEU A 65 11.63 -0.42 2.21
CA LEU A 65 11.93 0.86 2.87
C LEU A 65 12.48 0.65 4.28
N LYS A 66 12.09 -0.42 4.97
CA LYS A 66 12.59 -0.76 6.32
C LYS A 66 14.09 -1.04 6.36
N LYS A 67 14.71 -1.41 5.24
CA LYS A 67 16.17 -1.58 5.13
C LYS A 67 16.90 -0.25 5.38
N GLN A 68 16.30 0.87 4.94
CA GLN A 68 16.83 2.22 5.13
C GLN A 68 16.24 2.90 6.38
N TYR A 69 15.01 2.56 6.74
CA TYR A 69 14.26 3.16 7.84
C TYR A 69 13.78 2.09 8.84
N PRO A 70 14.66 1.56 9.71
CA PRO A 70 14.34 0.39 10.54
C PRO A 70 13.19 0.58 11.53
N SER A 71 12.88 1.82 11.91
CA SER A 71 11.75 2.16 12.78
C SER A 71 10.41 2.22 12.04
N LEU A 72 10.41 2.20 10.71
CA LEU A 72 9.21 2.26 9.90
C LEU A 72 8.40 0.97 10.04
N LYS A 73 7.11 1.10 10.26
CA LYS A 73 6.17 -0.02 10.20
C LYS A 73 5.51 -0.07 8.84
N THR A 74 5.35 -1.26 8.29
CA THR A 74 4.71 -1.48 6.99
C THR A 74 3.57 -2.48 7.16
N THR A 75 2.40 -2.14 6.63
CA THR A 75 1.21 -3.01 6.63
C THR A 75 0.56 -2.99 5.25
N ILE A 76 -0.31 -3.95 5.00
CA ILE A 76 -1.15 -4.01 3.80
C ILE A 76 -2.61 -3.79 4.19
N ALA A 77 -3.33 -2.98 3.40
CA ALA A 77 -4.78 -2.82 3.52
C ALA A 77 -5.48 -3.73 2.51
N ILE A 78 -6.51 -4.44 2.98
CA ILE A 78 -7.40 -5.26 2.15
C ILE A 78 -8.72 -4.50 1.98
N GLY A 79 -9.28 -4.48 0.77
CA GLY A 79 -10.56 -3.85 0.49
C GLY A 79 -10.45 -2.59 -0.36
N GLY A 80 -11.06 -1.51 0.11
CA GLY A 80 -11.18 -0.26 -0.64
C GLY A 80 -12.46 -0.21 -1.47
N TRP A 81 -12.70 0.93 -2.13
CA TRP A 81 -13.95 1.18 -2.85
C TRP A 81 -14.25 0.11 -3.88
N THR A 82 -13.25 -0.26 -4.68
CA THR A 82 -13.43 -1.21 -5.79
C THR A 82 -13.81 -2.60 -5.28
N ASP A 83 -13.09 -3.15 -4.31
CA ASP A 83 -13.40 -4.46 -3.71
C ASP A 83 -14.76 -4.48 -2.98
N SER A 84 -15.20 -3.33 -2.46
CA SER A 84 -16.47 -3.22 -1.73
C SER A 84 -17.70 -2.99 -2.63
N HIS A 85 -17.49 -2.51 -3.85
CA HIS A 85 -18.58 -2.08 -4.75
C HIS A 85 -18.71 -2.94 -6.00
N ASP A 86 -17.64 -3.61 -6.41
CA ASP A 86 -17.57 -4.35 -7.65
C ASP A 86 -17.35 -5.84 -7.38
N GLU A 87 -18.44 -6.61 -7.34
CA GLU A 87 -18.42 -8.06 -7.19
C GLU A 87 -17.66 -8.77 -8.33
N THR A 88 -17.35 -8.08 -9.43
CA THR A 88 -16.67 -8.69 -10.61
C THR A 88 -15.16 -8.78 -10.48
N LEU A 89 -14.55 -8.09 -9.51
CA LEU A 89 -13.10 -8.18 -9.23
C LEU A 89 -12.75 -9.16 -8.12
N ILE A 90 -13.76 -9.73 -7.45
CA ILE A 90 -13.57 -10.90 -6.60
C ILE A 90 -13.52 -12.10 -7.56
N PRO A 91 -12.36 -12.75 -7.76
CA PRO A 91 -12.31 -13.96 -8.57
C PRO A 91 -13.28 -14.97 -7.95
N THR A 92 -14.21 -15.50 -8.75
CA THR A 92 -15.01 -16.71 -8.42
C THR A 92 -14.25 -17.98 -8.81
#